data_AF-A0A7Y4Z976-F1
#
_entry.id   AF-A0A7Y4Z976-F1
#
_cell.length_a   1.000
_cell.length_b   1.000
_cell.length_c   1.000
_cell.angle_alpha   90.00
_cell.angle_beta   90.00
_cell.angle_gamma   90.00
#
_symmetry.space_group_name_H-M   'P 1'
#
loop_
_entity.id
_entity.type
_entity.pdbx_description
1 polymer ?
#
loop_
_entity_poly.entity_id
_entity_poly.type
_entity_poly.pdbx_seq_one_letter_code
_entity_poly.pdbx_strand_id
1 'polypeptide(L)'
;MSGKANKAQVSIKTGRQGEANKLLQQFYEDGELMRVDLALVFRDENQPRSLESVLEGIDKFAELIKWQGILHPPVYRILGDGTHRIVDGERRTTAARRNGDVDILAICKKFSDEDIKKIFELQYSANDPDNNKALSPLEEANWWRNYADRYFEGNVVPAAAEMKVSSALVFAKLSILKASPEVATFVKEHLNDSTAAADLVSVESKDPVLAKAWMADYLSDSLGNKRQSIKDIKKALVAKERGVTVVKPRSGNVQPKPKVTVAPVVLGTDINKREVEKVVIAPSAISAYLLDEKILLKRVSVNDMQGAFLGRAYLSAIKNTPFEGSLGAIADLDGEAYQLFYQILELVINIKGNEKELGKLAKKIASLLELDV
;
A
#
# COMPACT_ATOMS: atom_id res chain seq x y z
N MET A 1 -19.42 17.30 -48.60
CA MET A 1 -18.09 17.14 -47.95
C MET A 1 -18.32 16.79 -46.50
N SER A 2 -18.14 15.52 -46.14
CA SER A 2 -18.32 14.99 -44.78
C SER A 2 -17.01 15.14 -44.02
N GLY A 3 -16.97 16.06 -43.05
CA GLY A 3 -15.84 16.25 -42.15
C GLY A 3 -15.93 15.26 -41.00
N LYS A 4 -15.12 14.20 -41.04
CA LYS A 4 -14.95 13.25 -39.94
C LYS A 4 -14.29 13.97 -38.75
N ALA A 5 -15.02 14.10 -37.64
CA ALA A 5 -14.44 14.48 -36.36
C ALA A 5 -13.60 13.31 -35.82
N ASN A 6 -12.28 13.49 -35.76
CA ASN A 6 -11.37 12.59 -35.07
C ASN A 6 -11.66 12.63 -33.57
N LYS A 7 -12.29 11.59 -33.04
CA LYS A 7 -12.26 11.28 -31.60
C LYS A 7 -10.85 10.80 -31.27
N ALA A 8 -10.01 11.70 -30.76
CA ALA A 8 -8.78 11.31 -30.10
C ALA A 8 -9.15 10.59 -28.79
N GLN A 9 -9.25 9.26 -28.83
CA GLN A 9 -9.18 8.44 -27.63
C GLN A 9 -7.77 8.59 -27.06
N VAL A 10 -7.63 9.43 -26.04
CA VAL A 10 -6.46 9.41 -25.18
C VAL A 10 -6.52 8.11 -24.38
N SER A 11 -5.91 7.07 -24.94
CA SER A 11 -5.66 5.82 -24.22
C SER A 11 -4.57 6.11 -23.18
N ILE A 12 -5.00 6.44 -21.97
CA ILE A 12 -4.13 6.41 -20.81
C ILE A 12 -3.72 4.95 -20.64
N LYS A 13 -2.45 4.62 -20.90
CA LYS A 13 -1.88 3.31 -20.58
C LYS A 13 -1.90 3.13 -19.06
N THR A 14 -3.03 2.65 -18.52
CA THR A 14 -3.08 2.08 -17.18
C THR A 14 -2.14 0.88 -17.15
N GLY A 15 -1.04 0.97 -16.39
CA GLY A 15 -0.19 -0.18 -16.12
C GLY A 15 -0.97 -1.30 -15.41
N ARG A 16 -0.36 -2.49 -15.28
CA ARG A 16 -0.99 -3.68 -14.66
C ARG A 16 -1.68 -3.41 -13.32
N GLN A 17 -1.16 -2.46 -12.52
CA GLN A 17 -1.77 -2.02 -11.26
C GLN A 17 -3.18 -1.44 -11.45
N GLY A 18 -3.37 -0.58 -12.45
CA GLY A 18 -4.67 0.03 -12.72
C GLY A 18 -5.69 -1.02 -13.14
N GLU A 19 -5.24 -2.06 -13.86
CA GLU A 19 -6.10 -3.15 -14.30
C GLU A 19 -6.50 -4.08 -13.16
N ALA A 20 -5.55 -4.57 -12.35
CA ALA A 20 -5.86 -5.43 -11.20
C ALA A 20 -6.73 -4.71 -10.16
N ASN A 21 -6.41 -3.46 -9.83
CA ASN A 21 -7.24 -2.66 -8.91
C ASN A 21 -8.63 -2.38 -9.49
N LYS A 22 -8.74 -2.12 -10.80
CA LYS A 22 -10.04 -1.95 -11.45
C LYS A 22 -10.87 -3.22 -11.39
N LEU A 23 -10.27 -4.38 -11.65
CA LEU A 23 -10.94 -5.67 -11.53
C LEU A 23 -11.37 -5.94 -10.09
N LEU A 24 -10.53 -5.62 -9.09
CA LEU A 24 -10.91 -5.71 -7.68
C LEU A 24 -12.13 -4.83 -7.36
N GLN A 25 -12.15 -3.58 -7.84
CA GLN A 25 -13.29 -2.69 -7.62
C GLN A 25 -14.58 -3.25 -8.22
N GLN A 26 -14.52 -3.88 -9.40
CA GLN A 26 -15.69 -4.54 -10.02
C GLN A 26 -16.28 -5.65 -9.15
N PHE A 27 -15.45 -6.38 -8.39
CA PHE A 27 -15.97 -7.36 -7.44
C PHE A 27 -16.74 -6.71 -6.28
N TYR A 28 -16.45 -5.45 -5.97
CA TYR A 28 -16.98 -4.72 -4.81
C TYR A 28 -18.15 -3.80 -5.15
N GLU A 29 -18.36 -3.44 -6.42
CA GLU A 29 -19.33 -2.43 -6.90
C GLU A 29 -20.77 -2.66 -6.40
N ASP A 30 -21.20 -3.91 -6.33
CA ASP A 30 -22.55 -4.34 -5.93
C ASP A 30 -22.61 -4.84 -4.47
N GLY A 31 -21.61 -4.49 -3.65
CA GLY A 31 -21.66 -4.67 -2.20
C GLY A 31 -22.43 -3.56 -1.48
N GLU A 32 -22.94 -3.86 -0.29
CA GLU A 32 -23.70 -2.90 0.52
C GLU A 32 -22.77 -2.16 1.49
N LEU A 33 -22.85 -0.83 1.51
CA LEU A 33 -22.10 -0.01 2.46
C LEU A 33 -22.85 0.04 3.79
N MET A 34 -22.31 -0.57 4.84
CA MET A 34 -22.95 -0.67 6.15
C MET A 34 -21.97 -0.47 7.31
N ARG A 35 -22.47 -0.02 8.47
CA ARG A 35 -21.72 -0.06 9.72
C ARG A 35 -21.75 -1.48 10.27
N VAL A 36 -20.58 -2.03 10.55
CA VAL A 36 -20.40 -3.40 11.04
C VAL A 36 -19.72 -3.36 12.40
N ASP A 37 -20.29 -4.07 13.37
CA ASP A 37 -19.67 -4.30 14.67
C ASP A 37 -18.33 -5.03 14.49
N LEU A 38 -17.25 -4.43 14.97
CA LEU A 38 -15.89 -4.97 14.83
C LEU A 38 -15.69 -6.29 15.59
N ALA A 39 -16.56 -6.61 16.56
CA ALA A 39 -16.58 -7.89 17.26
C ALA A 39 -17.08 -9.05 16.37
N LEU A 40 -17.83 -8.75 15.31
CA LEU A 40 -18.34 -9.74 14.34
C LEU A 40 -17.44 -9.90 13.12
N VAL A 41 -16.35 -9.13 13.03
CA VAL A 41 -15.43 -9.14 11.89
C VAL A 41 -14.21 -10.00 12.23
N PHE A 42 -13.86 -10.95 11.37
CA PHE A 42 -12.72 -11.84 11.57
C PHE A 42 -11.73 -11.71 10.43
N ARG A 43 -10.44 -11.82 10.76
CA ARG A 43 -9.36 -11.87 9.78
C ARG A 43 -9.47 -13.17 8.96
N ASP A 44 -9.18 -13.11 7.66
CA ASP A 44 -8.89 -14.33 6.90
C ASP A 44 -7.46 -14.77 7.22
N GLU A 45 -7.30 -16.00 7.72
CA GLU A 45 -6.00 -16.58 8.08
C GLU A 45 -5.02 -16.60 6.90
N ASN A 46 -5.54 -16.58 5.67
CA ASN A 46 -4.73 -16.66 4.45
C ASN A 46 -4.29 -15.29 3.91
N GLN A 47 -4.57 -14.17 4.60
CA GLN A 47 -4.20 -12.83 4.14
C GLN A 47 -2.72 -12.74 3.70
N PRO A 48 -2.41 -12.07 2.56
CA PRO A 48 -1.06 -12.05 1.98
C PRO A 48 0.00 -11.44 2.90
N ARG A 49 -0.38 -10.42 3.69
CA ARG A 49 0.51 -9.79 4.68
C ARG A 49 0.34 -10.47 6.04
N SER A 50 1.45 -10.76 6.71
CA SER A 50 1.43 -11.30 8.08
C SER A 50 0.77 -10.32 9.06
N LEU A 51 0.30 -10.83 10.19
CA LEU A 51 -0.27 -9.95 11.23
C LEU A 51 0.80 -9.00 11.79
N GLU A 52 2.04 -9.46 11.92
CA GLU A 52 3.17 -8.62 12.34
C GLU A 52 3.38 -7.43 11.39
N SER A 53 3.45 -7.68 10.08
CA SER A 53 3.55 -6.64 9.03
C SER A 53 2.37 -5.67 9.02
N VAL A 54 1.17 -6.16 9.33
CA VAL A 54 -0.02 -5.31 9.50
C VAL A 54 0.12 -4.38 10.70
N LEU A 55 0.67 -4.88 11.81
CA LEU A 55 0.86 -4.14 13.06
C LEU A 55 2.04 -3.15 12.98
N GLU A 56 2.99 -3.33 12.08
CA GLU A 56 4.09 -2.39 11.88
C GLU A 56 3.57 -0.99 11.51
N GLY A 57 3.87 -0.01 12.39
CA GLY A 57 3.42 1.37 12.26
C GLY A 57 1.92 1.58 12.45
N ILE A 58 1.20 0.61 13.05
CA ILE A 58 -0.26 0.67 13.16
C ILE A 58 -0.75 1.84 14.01
N ASP A 59 -0.02 2.23 15.07
CA ASP A 59 -0.42 3.33 15.95
C ASP A 59 -0.51 4.66 15.18
N LYS A 60 0.51 4.97 14.38
CA LYS A 60 0.52 6.16 13.51
C LYS A 60 -0.61 6.11 12.47
N PHE A 61 -0.89 4.93 11.92
CA PHE A 61 -1.98 4.76 10.96
C PHE A 61 -3.36 4.87 11.62
N ALA A 62 -3.50 4.42 12.87
CA ALA A 62 -4.71 4.57 13.68
C ALA A 62 -4.97 6.03 14.02
N GLU A 63 -3.95 6.79 14.43
CA GLU A 63 -4.03 8.25 14.60
C GLU A 63 -4.44 8.95 13.31
N LEU A 64 -3.87 8.54 12.16
CA LEU A 64 -4.24 9.06 10.85
C LEU A 64 -5.70 8.78 10.52
N ILE A 65 -6.18 7.54 10.72
CA ILE A 65 -7.59 7.17 10.50
C ILE A 65 -8.51 7.91 11.46
N LYS A 66 -8.09 8.12 12.71
CA LYS A 66 -8.87 8.90 13.68
C LYS A 66 -9.01 10.35 13.24
N TRP A 67 -7.99 10.91 12.58
CA TRP A 67 -8.00 12.28 12.08
C TRP A 67 -8.72 12.42 10.74
N GLN A 68 -8.43 11.57 9.75
CA GLN A 68 -8.97 11.66 8.38
C GLN A 68 -10.28 10.90 8.18
N GLY A 69 -10.63 10.01 9.10
CA GLY A 69 -11.63 8.97 8.84
C GLY A 69 -11.09 7.90 7.88
N ILE A 70 -11.93 6.90 7.61
CA ILE A 70 -11.62 5.83 6.66
C ILE A 70 -12.09 6.26 5.28
N LEU A 71 -11.16 6.76 4.46
CA LEU A 71 -11.47 7.25 3.10
C LEU A 71 -11.96 6.14 2.17
N HIS A 72 -11.32 4.98 2.24
CA HIS A 72 -11.72 3.78 1.52
C HIS A 72 -12.24 2.76 2.52
N PRO A 73 -13.53 2.39 2.49
CA PRO A 73 -14.05 1.35 3.36
C PRO A 73 -13.30 0.03 3.17
N PRO A 74 -13.05 -0.75 4.23
CA PRO A 74 -12.66 -2.14 4.08
C PRO A 74 -13.81 -2.95 3.45
N VAL A 75 -13.46 -4.10 2.88
CA VAL A 75 -14.41 -4.98 2.20
C VAL A 75 -14.51 -6.29 2.97
N TYR A 76 -15.73 -6.67 3.32
CA TYR A 76 -16.02 -7.86 4.10
C TYR A 76 -16.91 -8.85 3.35
N ARG A 77 -16.60 -10.14 3.50
CA ARG A 77 -17.47 -11.25 3.11
C ARG A 77 -18.46 -11.51 4.23
N ILE A 78 -19.75 -11.46 3.92
CA ILE A 78 -20.81 -11.87 4.83
C ILE A 78 -20.85 -13.41 4.88
N LEU A 79 -20.82 -13.98 6.08
CA LEU A 79 -20.97 -15.42 6.32
C LEU A 79 -22.42 -15.76 6.74
N GLY A 80 -22.78 -17.04 6.60
CA GLY A 80 -24.14 -17.52 6.89
C GLY A 80 -24.53 -17.49 8.38
N ASP A 81 -23.56 -17.36 9.27
CA ASP A 81 -23.73 -17.29 10.73
C ASP A 81 -23.85 -15.85 11.26
N GLY A 82 -23.90 -14.85 10.38
CA GLY A 82 -23.97 -13.43 10.74
C GLY A 82 -22.62 -12.78 11.04
N THR A 83 -21.52 -13.54 10.95
CA THR A 83 -20.17 -13.00 11.06
C THR A 83 -19.63 -12.53 9.70
N HIS A 84 -18.52 -11.81 9.74
CA HIS A 84 -17.88 -11.23 8.56
C HIS A 84 -16.44 -11.67 8.49
N ARG A 85 -15.91 -11.92 7.28
CA ARG A 85 -14.48 -12.10 7.04
C ARG A 85 -13.89 -10.94 6.27
N ILE A 86 -12.71 -10.48 6.68
CA ILE A 86 -11.98 -9.43 5.98
C ILE A 86 -11.49 -9.96 4.64
N VAL A 87 -11.97 -9.35 3.56
CA VAL A 87 -11.52 -9.61 2.19
C VAL A 87 -10.40 -8.63 1.86
N ASP A 88 -10.65 -7.33 2.01
CA ASP A 88 -9.65 -6.27 1.84
C ASP A 88 -9.73 -5.25 2.99
N GLY A 89 -8.61 -4.60 3.28
CA GLY A 89 -8.53 -3.52 4.26
C GLY A 89 -8.15 -3.93 5.67
N GLU A 90 -7.45 -5.06 5.84
CA GLU A 90 -6.96 -5.55 7.13
C GLU A 90 -6.30 -4.46 8.01
N ARG A 91 -5.43 -3.61 7.44
CA ARG A 91 -4.80 -2.50 8.18
C ARG A 91 -5.81 -1.45 8.65
N ARG A 92 -6.86 -1.15 7.87
CA ARG A 92 -7.92 -0.19 8.23
C ARG A 92 -8.76 -0.74 9.37
N THR A 93 -9.16 -2.01 9.28
CA THR A 93 -9.89 -2.70 10.34
C THR A 93 -9.07 -2.81 11.63
N THR A 94 -7.78 -3.12 11.51
CA THR A 94 -6.87 -3.19 12.67
C THR A 94 -6.67 -1.82 13.31
N ALA A 95 -6.54 -0.75 12.52
CA ALA A 95 -6.41 0.61 13.01
C ALA A 95 -7.69 1.10 13.73
N ALA A 96 -8.87 0.79 13.20
CA ALA A 96 -10.13 1.12 13.87
C ALA A 96 -10.25 0.41 15.23
N ARG A 97 -9.90 -0.88 15.29
CA ARG A 97 -9.79 -1.60 16.58
C ARG A 97 -8.78 -0.94 17.51
N ARG A 98 -7.64 -0.49 16.98
CA ARG A 98 -6.60 0.16 17.76
C ARG A 98 -7.06 1.50 18.34
N ASN A 99 -7.94 2.22 17.64
CA ASN A 99 -8.59 3.44 18.13
C ASN A 99 -9.66 3.20 19.20
N GLY A 100 -10.08 1.94 19.40
CA GLY A 100 -11.17 1.58 20.30
C GLY A 100 -12.56 1.76 19.67
N ASP A 101 -12.65 1.79 18.34
CA ASP A 101 -13.93 1.87 17.64
C ASP A 101 -14.73 0.58 17.89
N VAL A 102 -16.05 0.72 18.12
CA VAL A 102 -16.98 -0.41 18.29
C VAL A 102 -17.43 -0.94 16.94
N ASP A 103 -17.63 -0.05 15.97
CA ASP A 103 -18.10 -0.36 14.64
C ASP A 103 -17.28 0.37 13.57
N ILE A 104 -17.40 -0.10 12.33
CA ILE A 104 -16.67 0.45 11.18
C ILE A 104 -17.56 0.45 9.94
N LEU A 105 -17.51 1.53 9.15
CA LEU A 105 -18.17 1.58 7.85
C LEU A 105 -17.41 0.69 6.84
N ALA A 106 -18.08 -0.30 6.26
CA ALA A 106 -17.48 -1.30 5.38
C ALA A 106 -18.40 -1.67 4.22
N ILE A 107 -17.81 -2.13 3.11
CA ILE A 107 -18.56 -2.74 1.99
C ILE A 107 -18.74 -4.21 2.32
N CYS A 108 -19.97 -4.67 2.47
CA CYS A 108 -20.32 -6.03 2.82
C CYS A 108 -21.03 -6.72 1.67
N LYS A 109 -20.53 -7.90 1.28
CA LYS A 109 -21.10 -8.67 0.17
C LYS A 109 -21.04 -10.17 0.47
N LYS A 110 -22.02 -10.91 -0.04
CA LYS A 110 -21.95 -12.37 -0.11
C LYS A 110 -21.10 -12.74 -1.32
N PHE A 111 -19.84 -13.08 -1.08
CA PHE A 111 -18.96 -13.62 -2.11
C PHE A 111 -19.11 -15.13 -2.23
N SER A 112 -19.10 -15.65 -3.45
CA SER A 112 -18.89 -17.07 -3.70
C SER A 112 -17.44 -17.46 -3.40
N ASP A 113 -17.15 -18.75 -3.27
CA ASP A 113 -15.76 -19.20 -3.07
C ASP A 113 -14.89 -18.91 -4.29
N GLU A 114 -15.48 -18.93 -5.50
CA GLU A 114 -14.79 -18.57 -6.74
C GLU A 114 -14.45 -17.08 -6.76
N ASP A 115 -15.36 -16.20 -6.31
CA ASP A 115 -15.07 -14.76 -6.18
C ASP A 115 -13.90 -14.54 -5.21
N ILE A 116 -13.92 -15.22 -4.06
CA ILE A 116 -12.85 -15.10 -3.06
C ILE A 116 -11.52 -15.60 -3.61
N LYS A 117 -11.50 -16.72 -4.34
CA LYS A 117 -10.30 -17.19 -5.04
C LYS A 117 -9.80 -16.12 -6.01
N LYS A 118 -10.70 -15.53 -6.80
CA LYS A 118 -10.28 -14.54 -7.81
C LYS A 118 -9.77 -13.25 -7.20
N ILE A 119 -10.44 -12.76 -6.15
CA ILE A 119 -9.99 -11.60 -5.38
C ILE A 119 -8.62 -11.87 -4.78
N PHE A 120 -8.38 -13.06 -4.23
CA PHE A 120 -7.10 -13.45 -3.65
C PHE A 120 -5.95 -13.39 -4.68
N GLU A 121 -6.18 -13.86 -5.91
CA GLU A 121 -5.22 -13.78 -7.03
C GLU A 121 -4.96 -12.33 -7.48
N LEU A 122 -6.02 -11.53 -7.55
CA LEU A 122 -5.93 -10.12 -7.94
C LEU A 122 -5.22 -9.30 -6.86
N GLN A 123 -5.42 -9.59 -5.58
CA GLN A 123 -4.70 -8.96 -4.48
C GLN A 123 -3.20 -9.20 -4.57
N TYR A 124 -2.77 -10.40 -4.92
CA TYR A 124 -1.34 -10.67 -5.16
C TYR A 124 -0.81 -9.82 -6.32
N SER A 125 -1.53 -9.77 -7.44
CA SER A 125 -1.16 -8.98 -8.62
C SER A 125 -1.10 -7.47 -8.33
N ALA A 126 -1.99 -6.98 -7.47
CA ALA A 126 -2.02 -5.59 -7.02
C ALA A 126 -0.85 -5.23 -6.07
N ASN A 127 -0.25 -6.23 -5.39
CA ASN A 127 0.90 -6.06 -4.49
C ASN A 127 2.22 -6.59 -5.11
N ASP A 128 2.32 -6.73 -6.44
CA ASP A 128 3.51 -7.25 -7.14
C ASP A 128 4.77 -6.37 -6.90
N PRO A 129 5.99 -6.95 -6.82
CA PRO A 129 7.28 -6.26 -6.62
C PRO A 129 7.55 -5.03 -7.50
N ASP A 130 6.97 -4.94 -8.69
CA ASP A 130 7.13 -3.76 -9.57
C ASP A 130 6.25 -2.56 -9.13
N ASN A 131 5.52 -2.65 -8.01
CA ASN A 131 4.54 -1.65 -7.56
C ASN A 131 4.87 -0.97 -6.20
N ASN A 132 4.19 0.14 -5.91
CA ASN A 132 4.43 1.04 -4.76
C ASN A 132 4.14 0.44 -3.36
N LYS A 133 3.69 -0.82 -3.26
CA LYS A 133 3.37 -1.55 -2.01
C LYS A 133 3.66 -3.06 -2.12
N ALA A 134 4.79 -3.39 -2.73
CA ALA A 134 5.25 -4.76 -2.93
C ALA A 134 5.14 -5.63 -1.67
N LEU A 135 4.79 -6.90 -1.84
CA LEU A 135 5.00 -7.90 -0.79
C LEU A 135 6.50 -8.10 -0.56
N SER A 136 6.90 -8.23 0.70
CA SER A 136 8.25 -8.71 1.02
C SER A 136 8.47 -10.13 0.49
N PRO A 137 9.72 -10.56 0.28
CA PRO A 137 10.02 -11.92 -0.16
C PRO A 137 9.36 -13.03 0.67
N LEU A 138 9.27 -12.80 1.99
CA LEU A 138 8.65 -13.75 2.91
C LEU A 138 7.12 -13.76 2.79
N GLU A 139 6.48 -12.60 2.65
CA GLU A 139 5.04 -12.49 2.43
C GLU A 139 4.64 -13.12 1.09
N GLU A 140 5.42 -12.89 0.04
CA GLU A 140 5.20 -13.52 -1.26
C GLU A 140 5.31 -15.06 -1.18
N ALA A 141 6.32 -15.57 -0.48
CA ALA A 141 6.46 -17.01 -0.28
C ALA A 141 5.28 -17.61 0.51
N ASN A 142 4.82 -16.94 1.57
CA ASN A 142 3.65 -17.36 2.33
C ASN A 142 2.37 -17.29 1.50
N TRP A 143 2.20 -16.26 0.66
CA TRP A 143 1.05 -16.17 -0.24
C TRP A 143 0.98 -17.37 -1.19
N TRP A 144 2.10 -17.74 -1.83
CA TRP A 144 2.16 -18.92 -2.69
C TRP A 144 1.87 -20.23 -1.95
N ARG A 145 2.32 -20.35 -0.70
CA ARG A 145 2.02 -21.50 0.16
C ARG A 145 0.52 -21.59 0.42
N ASN A 146 -0.08 -20.51 0.91
CA ASN A 146 -1.51 -20.44 1.21
C ASN A 146 -2.35 -20.68 -0.04
N TYR A 147 -1.95 -20.14 -1.19
CA TYR A 147 -2.64 -20.35 -2.45
C TYR A 147 -2.68 -21.83 -2.86
N ALA A 148 -1.52 -22.49 -2.82
CA ALA A 148 -1.42 -23.91 -3.15
C ALA A 148 -2.20 -24.78 -2.15
N ASP A 149 -2.05 -24.52 -0.85
CA ASP A 149 -2.70 -25.30 0.21
C ASP A 149 -4.23 -25.14 0.15
N ARG A 150 -4.73 -23.93 -0.08
CA ARG A 150 -6.17 -23.61 -0.06
C ARG A 150 -6.92 -24.07 -1.31
N TYR A 151 -6.32 -23.97 -2.49
CA TYR A 151 -7.03 -24.18 -3.76
C TYR A 151 -6.52 -25.36 -4.59
N PHE A 152 -5.39 -25.97 -4.22
CA PHE A 152 -4.72 -27.00 -5.01
C PHE A 152 -4.18 -28.16 -4.15
N GLU A 153 -4.72 -28.37 -2.95
CA GLU A 153 -4.32 -29.47 -2.05
C GLU A 153 -2.81 -29.47 -1.74
N GLY A 154 -2.21 -28.28 -1.69
CA GLY A 154 -0.78 -28.08 -1.48
C GLY A 154 0.10 -28.28 -2.71
N ASN A 155 -0.50 -28.57 -3.88
CA ASN A 155 0.24 -28.80 -5.11
C ASN A 155 0.61 -27.49 -5.81
N VAL A 156 1.91 -27.20 -5.84
CA VAL A 156 2.48 -25.97 -6.41
C VAL A 156 2.41 -25.92 -7.93
N VAL A 157 2.47 -27.06 -8.62
CA VAL A 157 2.50 -27.10 -10.09
C VAL A 157 1.20 -26.58 -10.72
N PRO A 158 0.00 -27.09 -10.37
CA PRO A 158 -1.25 -26.54 -10.89
C PRO A 158 -1.51 -25.12 -10.39
N ALA A 159 -1.14 -24.79 -9.15
CA ALA A 159 -1.25 -23.43 -8.62
C ALA A 159 -0.44 -22.42 -9.46
N ALA A 160 0.80 -22.75 -9.82
CA ALA A 160 1.62 -21.92 -10.68
C ALA A 160 1.03 -21.80 -12.09
N ALA A 161 0.49 -22.90 -12.64
CA ALA A 161 -0.13 -22.91 -13.96
C ALA A 161 -1.37 -22.01 -14.05
N GLU A 162 -2.23 -22.01 -13.02
CA GLU A 162 -3.41 -21.15 -12.92
C GLU A 162 -3.04 -19.66 -13.02
N MET A 163 -1.99 -19.27 -12.30
CA MET A 163 -1.44 -17.91 -12.30
C MET A 163 -0.55 -17.61 -13.51
N LYS A 164 -0.36 -18.57 -14.41
CA LYS A 164 0.52 -18.47 -15.60
C LYS A 164 1.98 -18.15 -15.24
N VAL A 165 2.44 -18.65 -14.10
CA VAL A 165 3.81 -18.50 -13.59
C VAL A 165 4.55 -19.84 -13.69
N SER A 166 5.87 -19.79 -13.89
CA SER A 166 6.69 -21.01 -13.87
C SER A 166 6.68 -21.65 -12.47
N SER A 167 6.35 -22.94 -12.40
CA SER A 167 6.44 -23.71 -11.15
C SER A 167 7.84 -23.69 -10.53
N ALA A 168 8.89 -23.68 -11.36
CA ALA A 168 10.28 -23.56 -10.88
C ALA A 168 10.54 -22.24 -10.14
N LEU A 169 9.93 -21.14 -10.60
CA LEU A 169 10.01 -19.85 -9.91
C LEU A 169 9.24 -19.87 -8.60
N VAL A 170 8.04 -20.47 -8.57
CA VAL A 170 7.25 -20.60 -7.34
C VAL A 170 7.97 -21.46 -6.31
N PHE A 171 8.56 -22.59 -6.71
CA PHE A 171 9.39 -23.41 -5.81
C PHE A 171 10.60 -22.65 -5.25
N ALA A 172 11.24 -21.82 -6.07
CA ALA A 172 12.34 -20.96 -5.60
C ALA A 172 11.83 -19.98 -4.52
N LYS A 173 10.70 -19.29 -4.76
CA LYS A 173 10.09 -18.39 -3.76
C LYS A 173 9.74 -19.15 -2.46
N LEU A 174 9.12 -20.33 -2.57
CA LEU A 174 8.77 -21.16 -1.41
C LEU A 174 9.98 -21.65 -0.62
N SER A 175 11.18 -21.71 -1.21
CA SER A 175 12.39 -22.07 -0.48
C SER A 175 12.74 -21.05 0.60
N ILE A 176 12.31 -19.80 0.47
CA ILE A 176 12.55 -18.72 1.44
C ILE A 176 11.99 -19.07 2.82
N LEU A 177 10.87 -19.82 2.87
CA LEU A 177 10.27 -20.30 4.12
C LEU A 177 11.15 -21.29 4.91
N LYS A 178 12.23 -21.79 4.29
CA LYS A 178 13.17 -22.74 4.87
C LYS A 178 14.51 -22.11 5.27
N ALA A 179 14.63 -20.78 5.16
CA ALA A 179 15.83 -20.04 5.57
C ALA A 179 16.13 -20.26 7.06
N SER A 180 17.41 -20.24 7.45
CA SER A 180 17.74 -20.18 8.88
C SER A 180 17.29 -18.85 9.49
N PRO A 181 17.16 -18.74 10.84
CA PRO A 181 16.78 -17.49 11.49
C PRO A 181 17.66 -16.30 11.08
N GLU A 182 18.96 -16.51 10.90
CA GLU A 182 19.91 -15.47 10.51
C GLU A 182 19.63 -14.95 9.10
N VAL A 183 19.45 -15.85 8.12
CA VAL A 183 19.12 -15.47 6.73
C VAL A 183 17.70 -14.90 6.63
N ALA A 184 16.75 -15.42 7.40
CA ALA A 184 15.39 -14.91 7.42
C ALA A 184 15.33 -13.45 7.93
N THR A 185 16.05 -13.14 9.02
CA THR A 185 16.18 -11.77 9.52
C THR A 185 16.84 -10.86 8.48
N PHE A 186 17.94 -11.31 7.87
CA PHE A 186 18.62 -10.55 6.83
C PHE A 186 17.70 -10.25 5.63
N VAL A 187 16.95 -11.26 5.15
CA VAL A 187 16.00 -11.10 4.05
C VAL A 187 14.92 -10.08 4.43
N LYS A 188 14.35 -10.18 5.63
CA LYS A 188 13.31 -9.25 6.13
C LYS A 188 13.80 -7.80 6.17
N GLU A 189 15.03 -7.58 6.63
CA GLU A 189 15.55 -6.23 6.88
C GLU A 189 16.20 -5.58 5.65
N HIS A 190 16.70 -6.37 4.70
CA HIS A 190 17.58 -5.85 3.64
C HIS A 190 17.19 -6.25 2.22
N LEU A 191 16.36 -7.27 2.01
CA LEU A 191 16.02 -7.75 0.67
C LEU A 191 14.55 -7.54 0.33
N ASN A 192 14.32 -6.84 -0.77
CA ASN A 192 12.99 -6.68 -1.37
C ASN A 192 12.77 -7.59 -2.60
N ASP A 193 13.84 -8.18 -3.17
CA ASP A 193 13.75 -9.05 -4.34
C ASP A 193 13.69 -10.53 -3.93
N SER A 194 12.54 -11.15 -4.14
CA SER A 194 12.31 -12.57 -3.83
C SER A 194 13.21 -13.52 -4.60
N THR A 195 13.66 -13.15 -5.80
CA THR A 195 14.59 -13.99 -6.56
C THR A 195 15.96 -14.01 -5.90
N ALA A 196 16.44 -12.84 -5.46
CA ALA A 196 17.71 -12.73 -4.74
C ALA A 196 17.65 -13.44 -3.38
N ALA A 197 16.53 -13.30 -2.66
CA ALA A 197 16.29 -14.02 -1.41
C ALA A 197 16.30 -15.55 -1.61
N ALA A 198 15.61 -16.05 -2.63
CA ALA A 198 15.61 -17.47 -2.97
C ALA A 198 17.00 -17.98 -3.39
N ASP A 199 17.77 -17.16 -4.12
CA ASP A 199 19.15 -17.49 -4.47
C ASP A 199 20.04 -17.55 -3.22
N LEU A 200 19.88 -16.62 -2.27
CA LEU A 200 20.59 -16.64 -0.98
C LEU A 200 20.31 -17.90 -0.17
N VAL A 201 19.04 -18.31 -0.04
CA VAL A 201 18.66 -19.53 0.67
C VAL A 201 19.19 -20.79 -0.05
N SER A 202 19.21 -20.77 -1.39
CA SER A 202 19.83 -21.84 -2.16
C SER A 202 21.36 -21.90 -1.96
N VAL A 203 22.03 -20.78 -1.69
CA VAL A 203 23.45 -20.75 -1.35
C VAL A 203 23.65 -21.23 0.09
N GLU A 204 22.89 -20.72 1.04
CA GLU A 204 22.91 -21.12 2.46
C GLU A 204 22.78 -22.63 2.63
N SER A 205 21.80 -23.25 1.98
CA SER A 205 21.57 -24.70 2.08
C SER A 205 22.74 -25.56 1.58
N LYS A 206 23.63 -25.00 0.76
CA LYS A 206 24.79 -25.68 0.20
C LYS A 206 26.10 -25.31 0.89
N ASP A 207 26.25 -24.02 1.21
CA ASP A 207 27.43 -23.45 1.83
C ASP A 207 27.01 -22.27 2.74
N PRO A 208 26.70 -22.55 4.03
CA PRO A 208 26.31 -21.53 5.00
C PRO A 208 27.39 -20.47 5.22
N VAL A 209 28.67 -20.84 5.11
CA VAL A 209 29.79 -19.90 5.32
C VAL A 209 29.81 -18.87 4.19
N LEU A 210 29.61 -19.32 2.95
CA LEU A 210 29.57 -18.43 1.80
C LEU A 210 28.34 -17.52 1.81
N ALA A 211 27.19 -18.01 2.28
CA ALA A 211 26.00 -17.17 2.48
C ALA A 211 26.28 -16.04 3.49
N LYS A 212 26.91 -16.35 4.63
CA LYS A 212 27.31 -15.35 5.64
C LYS A 212 28.30 -14.34 5.10
N ALA A 213 29.32 -14.79 4.37
CA ALA A 213 30.28 -13.90 3.73
C ALA A 213 29.57 -12.93 2.76
N TRP A 214 28.66 -13.44 1.94
CA TRP A 214 27.88 -12.60 1.02
C TRP A 214 26.99 -11.59 1.75
N MET A 215 26.34 -11.98 2.85
CA MET A 215 25.54 -11.06 3.67
C MET A 215 26.42 -9.95 4.26
N ALA A 216 27.60 -10.26 4.76
CA ALA A 216 28.55 -9.26 5.27
C ALA A 216 29.00 -8.30 4.16
N ASP A 217 29.33 -8.82 2.98
CA ASP A 217 29.69 -8.01 1.81
C ASP A 217 28.53 -7.10 1.37
N TYR A 218 27.29 -7.61 1.42
CA TYR A 218 26.09 -6.83 1.11
C TYR A 218 25.93 -5.62 2.05
N LEU A 219 26.13 -5.82 3.37
CA LEU A 219 25.99 -4.78 4.39
C LEU A 219 27.11 -3.74 4.33
N SER A 220 28.32 -4.16 3.98
CA SER A 220 29.46 -3.26 3.80
C SER A 220 29.41 -2.46 2.49
N ASP A 221 28.39 -2.68 1.67
CA ASP A 221 28.23 -2.12 0.31
C ASP A 221 29.44 -2.40 -0.60
N SER A 222 30.16 -3.51 -0.34
CA SER A 222 31.32 -3.94 -1.14
C SER A 222 30.90 -4.65 -2.43
N LEU A 223 29.62 -5.05 -2.54
CA LEU A 223 29.05 -5.70 -3.71
C LEU A 223 28.59 -4.66 -4.73
N GLY A 224 29.02 -4.83 -5.98
CA GLY A 224 28.48 -4.09 -7.12
C GLY A 224 27.01 -4.47 -7.39
N ASN A 225 26.78 -5.29 -8.43
CA ASN A 225 25.42 -5.77 -8.69
C ASN A 225 25.05 -6.90 -7.70
N LYS A 226 24.42 -6.52 -6.58
CA LYS A 226 24.01 -7.41 -5.49
C LYS A 226 23.21 -8.62 -5.99
N ARG A 227 22.21 -8.42 -6.86
CA ARG A 227 21.41 -9.52 -7.43
C ARG A 227 22.24 -10.46 -8.30
N GLN A 228 23.10 -9.91 -9.16
CA GLN A 228 23.94 -10.73 -10.05
C GLN A 228 24.99 -11.50 -9.25
N SER A 229 25.54 -10.91 -8.19
CA SER A 229 26.56 -11.54 -7.35
C SER A 229 26.08 -12.83 -6.68
N ILE A 230 24.89 -12.83 -6.06
CA ILE A 230 24.36 -14.04 -5.42
C ILE A 230 23.99 -15.12 -6.45
N LYS A 231 23.47 -14.69 -7.60
CA LYS A 231 23.15 -15.57 -8.71
C LYS A 231 24.40 -16.27 -9.26
N ASP A 232 25.52 -15.56 -9.35
CA ASP A 232 26.79 -16.13 -9.82
C ASP A 232 27.38 -17.11 -8.80
N ILE A 233 27.29 -16.80 -7.50
CA ILE A 233 27.65 -17.73 -6.43
C ILE A 233 26.84 -19.02 -6.53
N LYS A 234 25.51 -18.91 -6.63
CA LYS A 234 24.61 -20.06 -6.79
C LYS A 234 24.98 -20.92 -8.00
N LYS A 235 25.24 -20.29 -9.16
CA LYS A 235 25.66 -20.99 -10.37
C LYS A 235 26.98 -21.73 -10.19
N ALA A 236 27.97 -21.10 -9.55
CA ALA A 236 29.26 -21.71 -9.28
C ALA A 236 29.14 -22.94 -8.37
N LEU A 237 28.29 -22.89 -7.34
CA LEU A 237 28.02 -24.03 -6.46
C LEU A 237 27.36 -25.19 -7.21
N VAL A 238 26.34 -24.92 -8.03
CA VAL A 238 25.69 -25.96 -8.85
C VAL A 238 26.67 -26.60 -9.84
N ALA A 239 27.58 -25.81 -10.42
CA ALA A 239 28.58 -26.33 -11.35
C ALA A 239 29.62 -27.22 -10.65
N LYS A 240 30.04 -26.83 -9.43
CA LYS A 240 30.96 -27.61 -8.59
C LYS A 240 30.37 -28.98 -8.22
N GLU A 241 29.09 -29.04 -7.87
CA GLU A 241 28.38 -30.31 -7.59
C GLU A 241 28.26 -31.21 -8.83
N ARG A 242 28.11 -30.62 -10.02
CA ARG A 242 27.98 -31.35 -11.29
C ARG A 242 29.32 -31.78 -11.89
N GLY A 243 30.45 -31.48 -11.25
CA GLY A 243 31.78 -31.78 -11.78
C GLY A 243 32.13 -30.99 -13.05
N VAL A 244 31.41 -29.90 -13.35
CA VAL A 244 31.65 -29.07 -14.54
C VAL A 244 32.44 -27.84 -14.12
N THR A 245 33.72 -27.77 -14.50
CA THR A 245 34.55 -26.57 -14.32
C THR A 245 33.99 -25.41 -15.16
N VAL A 246 33.43 -24.39 -14.51
CA VAL A 246 33.04 -23.13 -15.14
C VAL A 246 34.30 -22.35 -15.50
N VAL A 247 34.52 -22.13 -16.80
CA VAL A 247 35.54 -21.24 -17.34
C VAL A 247 35.21 -19.81 -16.89
N LYS A 248 36.15 -19.15 -16.20
CA LYS A 248 36.06 -17.74 -15.78
C LYS A 248 35.78 -16.82 -16.99
N PRO A 249 34.93 -15.78 -16.87
CA PRO A 249 34.86 -14.73 -17.89
C PRO A 249 36.19 -13.96 -17.93
N ARG A 250 36.64 -13.60 -19.14
CA ARG A 250 37.86 -12.84 -19.41
C ARG A 250 37.81 -11.47 -18.72
N SER A 251 38.85 -11.18 -17.94
CA SER A 251 39.19 -9.84 -17.44
C SER A 251 39.51 -8.92 -18.62
N GLY A 252 38.62 -7.98 -18.92
CA GLY A 252 38.91 -6.83 -19.77
C GLY A 252 39.60 -5.73 -18.96
N ASN A 253 40.77 -5.30 -19.43
CA ASN A 253 41.61 -4.24 -18.88
C ASN A 253 40.80 -2.99 -18.43
N VAL A 254 40.94 -2.62 -17.15
CA VAL A 254 40.65 -1.25 -16.67
C VAL A 254 41.88 -0.75 -15.95
N GLN A 255 42.44 0.35 -16.46
CA GLN A 255 43.62 1.03 -15.91
C GLN A 255 43.36 1.56 -14.49
N PRO A 256 44.38 1.63 -13.62
CA PRO A 256 44.21 2.09 -12.24
C PRO A 256 44.02 3.62 -12.18
N LYS A 257 42.99 4.07 -11.45
CA LYS A 257 42.79 5.48 -11.07
C LYS A 257 43.57 5.82 -9.78
N PRO A 258 43.97 7.09 -9.58
CA PRO A 258 44.97 7.47 -8.57
C PRO A 258 44.43 7.40 -7.13
N LYS A 259 45.34 7.08 -6.20
CA LYS A 259 45.14 7.09 -4.75
C LYS A 259 44.76 8.48 -4.26
N VAL A 260 43.60 8.62 -3.62
CA VAL A 260 43.25 9.78 -2.80
C VAL A 260 43.59 9.45 -1.35
N THR A 261 44.52 10.22 -0.79
CA THR A 261 44.93 10.19 0.61
C THR A 261 43.82 10.82 1.45
N VAL A 262 43.25 10.08 2.40
CA VAL A 262 42.27 10.62 3.37
C VAL A 262 43.01 10.94 4.67
N ALA A 263 42.90 12.19 5.13
CA ALA A 263 43.35 12.61 6.46
C ALA A 263 42.39 12.09 7.55
N PRO A 264 42.85 11.83 8.78
CA PRO A 264 42.00 11.27 9.83
C PRO A 264 41.08 12.37 10.40
N VAL A 265 39.77 12.10 10.45
CA VAL A 265 38.82 12.89 11.24
C VAL A 265 38.74 12.25 12.62
N VAL A 266 39.09 13.07 13.62
CA VAL A 266 39.14 12.74 15.05
C VAL A 266 37.72 12.67 15.61
N LEU A 267 37.40 11.59 16.33
CA LEU A 267 36.22 11.50 17.20
C LEU A 267 36.37 12.48 18.37
N GLY A 268 35.47 13.46 18.45
CA GLY A 268 35.21 14.24 19.65
C GLY A 268 33.96 13.69 20.34
N THR A 269 34.17 13.04 21.48
CA THR A 269 33.15 12.81 22.51
C THR A 269 32.73 14.14 23.11
N ASP A 270 31.43 14.41 23.23
CA ASP A 270 30.88 15.05 24.42
C ASP A 270 29.37 14.83 24.54
N ILE A 271 29.01 14.33 25.71
CA ILE A 271 27.67 14.02 26.17
C ILE A 271 27.13 15.32 26.76
N ASN A 272 25.96 15.79 26.32
CA ASN A 272 25.17 16.71 27.14
C ASN A 272 23.71 16.23 27.23
N LYS A 273 23.34 15.90 28.47
CA LYS A 273 21.99 15.60 28.94
C LYS A 273 21.25 16.92 29.22
N ARG A 274 19.92 16.89 29.07
CA ARG A 274 18.89 17.97 29.19
C ARG A 274 18.53 18.48 27.78
N GLU A 275 17.30 18.41 27.28
CA GLU A 275 15.98 18.51 27.91
C GLU A 275 15.03 17.39 27.43
N VAL A 276 14.34 16.76 28.39
CA VAL A 276 13.15 15.94 28.12
C VAL A 276 12.00 16.72 28.76
N GLU A 277 11.35 17.60 28.00
CA GLU A 277 10.08 18.18 28.43
C GLU A 277 8.94 17.23 28.07
N LYS A 278 8.30 16.73 29.12
CA LYS A 278 7.02 16.02 29.09
C LYS A 278 5.94 16.98 28.60
N VAL A 279 5.44 16.78 27.38
CA VAL A 279 4.16 17.37 26.99
C VAL A 279 3.05 16.42 27.46
N VAL A 280 2.52 16.71 28.65
CA VAL A 280 1.26 16.15 29.13
C VAL A 280 0.14 16.91 28.42
N ILE A 281 -0.46 16.30 27.39
CA ILE A 281 -1.66 16.86 26.75
C ILE A 281 -2.88 16.41 27.55
N ALA A 282 -3.55 17.36 28.19
CA ALA A 282 -4.82 17.16 28.86
C ALA A 282 -5.92 16.75 27.86
N PRO A 283 -6.93 15.96 28.27
CA PRO A 283 -8.00 15.53 27.38
C PRO A 283 -8.94 16.71 27.07
N SER A 284 -8.77 17.36 25.93
CA SER A 284 -9.72 18.37 25.46
C SER A 284 -10.87 17.71 24.71
N ALA A 285 -12.08 17.90 25.25
CA ALA A 285 -13.34 17.45 24.69
C ALA A 285 -13.59 17.99 23.27
N ILE A 286 -14.01 17.08 22.38
CA ILE A 286 -14.98 17.21 21.27
C ILE A 286 -14.97 18.53 20.48
N SER A 287 -14.40 18.46 19.27
CA SER A 287 -14.82 19.27 18.11
C SER A 287 -14.55 18.46 16.85
N ALA A 288 -15.53 17.67 16.42
CA ALA A 288 -15.54 16.98 15.14
C ALA A 288 -15.42 18.00 13.98
N TYR A 289 -14.55 17.70 13.01
CA TYR A 289 -14.50 18.24 11.64
C TYR A 289 -15.07 19.66 11.43
N LEU A 290 -14.38 20.69 11.94
CA LEU A 290 -14.61 22.05 11.46
C LEU A 290 -14.03 22.20 10.04
N LEU A 291 -14.81 22.75 9.12
CA LEU A 291 -14.33 23.16 7.80
C LEU A 291 -13.17 24.16 7.94
N ASP A 292 -12.03 23.92 7.29
CA ASP A 292 -10.95 24.91 7.22
C ASP A 292 -11.27 25.99 6.19
N GLU A 293 -11.99 27.02 6.63
CA GLU A 293 -12.45 28.13 5.78
C GLU A 293 -11.29 28.86 5.09
N LYS A 294 -10.12 28.94 5.72
CA LYS A 294 -8.96 29.67 5.19
C LYS A 294 -8.35 28.91 4.03
N ILE A 295 -8.18 27.59 4.18
CA ILE A 295 -7.64 26.75 3.11
C ILE A 295 -8.65 26.67 1.96
N LEU A 296 -9.95 26.54 2.25
CA LEU A 296 -11.00 26.57 1.22
C LEU A 296 -10.97 27.86 0.40
N LEU A 297 -10.94 29.04 1.06
CA LEU A 297 -10.86 30.32 0.36
C LEU A 297 -9.60 30.44 -0.49
N LYS A 298 -8.45 29.99 0.03
CA LYS A 298 -7.19 29.99 -0.71
C LYS A 298 -7.33 29.16 -1.98
N ARG A 299 -7.87 27.94 -1.91
CA ARG A 299 -8.05 27.06 -3.06
C ARG A 299 -9.05 27.61 -4.08
N VAL A 300 -10.19 28.10 -3.62
CA VAL A 300 -11.19 28.73 -4.51
C VAL A 300 -10.59 29.95 -5.22
N SER A 301 -9.73 30.73 -4.55
CA SER A 301 -9.09 31.91 -5.15
C SER A 301 -8.05 31.59 -6.24
N VAL A 302 -7.52 30.36 -6.28
CA VAL A 302 -6.61 29.92 -7.36
C VAL A 302 -7.36 29.76 -8.69
N ASN A 303 -8.70 29.61 -8.63
CA ASN A 303 -9.59 29.44 -9.79
C ASN A 303 -9.17 28.31 -10.74
N ASP A 304 -8.62 27.23 -10.17
CA ASP A 304 -8.37 25.98 -10.89
C ASP A 304 -9.60 25.07 -10.82
N MET A 305 -9.55 23.94 -11.55
CA MET A 305 -10.65 22.98 -11.59
C MET A 305 -11.05 22.49 -10.18
N GLN A 306 -10.06 22.26 -9.32
CA GLN A 306 -10.27 21.77 -7.96
C GLN A 306 -10.92 22.84 -7.06
N GLY A 307 -10.42 24.08 -7.10
CA GLY A 307 -11.00 25.21 -6.36
C GLY A 307 -12.43 25.50 -6.80
N ALA A 308 -12.72 25.47 -8.11
CA ALA A 308 -14.07 25.61 -8.62
C ALA A 308 -15.00 24.48 -8.17
N PHE A 309 -14.51 23.23 -8.18
CA PHE A 309 -15.24 22.06 -7.68
C PHE A 309 -15.60 22.22 -6.19
N LEU A 310 -14.63 22.56 -5.35
CA LEU A 310 -14.83 22.75 -3.91
C LEU A 310 -15.78 23.89 -3.58
N GLY A 311 -15.66 25.01 -4.29
CA GLY A 311 -16.54 26.16 -4.08
C GLY A 311 -17.99 25.83 -4.46
N ARG A 312 -18.21 25.13 -5.58
CA ARG A 312 -19.55 24.66 -5.97
C ARG A 312 -20.12 23.64 -4.98
N ALA A 313 -19.29 22.70 -4.52
CA ALA A 313 -19.70 21.70 -3.52
C ALA A 313 -20.15 22.38 -2.22
N TYR A 314 -19.38 23.37 -1.75
CA TYR A 314 -19.73 24.17 -0.57
C TYR A 314 -21.05 24.93 -0.76
N LEU A 315 -21.24 25.57 -1.91
CA LEU A 315 -22.48 26.31 -2.20
C LEU A 315 -23.71 25.38 -2.27
N SER A 316 -23.58 24.22 -2.92
CA SER A 316 -24.65 23.21 -2.96
C SER A 316 -24.98 22.69 -1.56
N ALA A 317 -23.97 22.45 -0.73
CA ALA A 317 -24.13 22.01 0.65
C ALA A 317 -24.92 23.03 1.50
N ILE A 318 -24.56 24.32 1.41
CA ILE A 318 -25.23 25.38 2.19
C ILE A 318 -26.63 25.69 1.66
N LYS A 319 -26.84 25.66 0.34
CA LYS A 319 -28.16 25.92 -0.28
C LYS A 319 -29.09 24.71 -0.19
N ASN A 320 -28.59 23.55 0.25
CA ASN A 320 -29.29 22.27 0.21
C ASN A 320 -29.86 21.96 -1.19
N THR A 321 -29.08 22.26 -2.23
CA THR A 321 -29.43 22.00 -3.63
C THR A 321 -28.58 20.86 -4.18
N PRO A 322 -29.06 20.11 -5.19
CA PRO A 322 -28.25 19.12 -5.87
C PRO A 322 -26.90 19.69 -6.32
N PHE A 323 -25.84 18.88 -6.17
CA PHE A 323 -24.52 19.24 -6.68
C PHE A 323 -24.45 18.93 -8.17
N GLU A 324 -24.18 19.95 -8.99
CA GLU A 324 -24.15 19.84 -10.47
C GLU A 324 -22.77 19.45 -11.02
N GLY A 325 -21.76 19.27 -10.16
CA GLY A 325 -20.44 18.82 -10.59
C GLY A 325 -20.38 17.31 -10.85
N SER A 326 -19.52 16.90 -11.79
CA SER A 326 -19.26 15.48 -12.03
C SER A 326 -18.56 14.86 -10.82
N LEU A 327 -19.15 13.81 -10.24
CA LEU A 327 -18.50 13.01 -9.18
C LEU A 327 -17.20 12.35 -9.66
N GLY A 328 -17.03 12.16 -10.98
CA GLY A 328 -15.77 11.69 -11.55
C GLY A 328 -14.59 12.65 -11.32
N ALA A 329 -14.85 13.95 -11.16
CA ALA A 329 -13.81 14.94 -10.85
C ALA A 329 -13.19 14.77 -9.46
N ILE A 330 -13.82 13.97 -8.58
CA ILE A 330 -13.26 13.62 -7.26
C ILE A 330 -11.93 12.85 -7.42
N ALA A 331 -11.80 12.04 -8.47
CA ALA A 331 -10.57 11.27 -8.73
C ALA A 331 -9.37 12.15 -9.09
N ASP A 332 -9.62 13.39 -9.52
CA ASP A 332 -8.61 14.35 -9.93
C ASP A 332 -8.28 15.35 -8.80
N LEU A 333 -8.89 15.21 -7.61
CA LEU A 333 -8.57 16.02 -6.45
C LEU A 333 -7.24 15.57 -5.83
N ASP A 334 -6.39 16.53 -5.50
CA ASP A 334 -5.24 16.27 -4.64
C ASP A 334 -5.68 16.05 -3.18
N GLY A 335 -4.77 15.58 -2.33
CA GLY A 335 -5.10 15.17 -0.96
C GLY A 335 -5.71 16.30 -0.10
N GLU A 336 -5.29 17.55 -0.31
CA GLU A 336 -5.82 18.70 0.46
C GLU A 336 -7.21 19.09 -0.06
N ALA A 337 -7.41 19.10 -1.38
CA ALA A 337 -8.71 19.36 -1.99
C ALA A 337 -9.73 18.27 -1.62
N TYR A 338 -9.32 17.01 -1.64
CA TYR A 338 -10.16 15.89 -1.24
C TYR A 338 -10.58 15.99 0.25
N GLN A 339 -9.65 16.37 1.13
CA GLN A 339 -9.96 16.58 2.55
C GLN A 339 -10.98 17.72 2.76
N LEU A 340 -10.81 18.84 2.05
CA LEU A 340 -11.78 19.94 2.08
C LEU A 340 -13.17 19.51 1.57
N PHE A 341 -13.23 18.69 0.51
CA PHE A 341 -14.50 18.16 0.00
C PHE A 341 -15.22 17.30 1.05
N TYR A 342 -14.50 16.46 1.80
CA TYR A 342 -15.08 15.69 2.91
C TYR A 342 -15.61 16.59 4.03
N GLN A 343 -14.86 17.63 4.41
CA GLN A 343 -15.33 18.61 5.39
C GLN A 343 -16.62 19.30 4.92
N ILE A 344 -16.75 19.57 3.62
CA ILE A 344 -17.96 20.13 3.01
C ILE A 344 -19.14 19.14 3.08
N LEU A 345 -18.91 17.84 2.88
CA LEU A 345 -19.96 16.82 3.02
C LEU A 345 -20.46 16.70 4.47
N GLU A 346 -19.55 16.76 5.44
CA GLU A 346 -19.91 16.74 6.87
C GLU A 346 -20.72 17.98 7.29
N LEU A 347 -20.53 19.13 6.63
CA LEU A 347 -21.36 20.31 6.86
C LEU A 347 -22.84 20.08 6.50
N VAL A 348 -23.14 19.32 5.44
CA VAL A 348 -24.52 19.01 5.01
C VAL A 348 -25.31 18.30 6.12
N ILE A 349 -24.61 17.57 6.98
CA ILE A 349 -25.20 16.71 8.01
C ILE A 349 -25.42 17.49 9.33
N ASN A 350 -24.67 18.58 9.58
CA ASN A 350 -24.61 19.29 10.87
C ASN A 350 -24.82 20.82 10.79
N ILE A 351 -25.71 21.32 9.91
CA ILE A 351 -25.92 22.77 9.69
C ILE A 351 -26.43 23.55 10.93
N LYS A 352 -26.99 22.87 11.95
CA LYS A 352 -27.66 23.53 13.08
C LYS A 352 -26.67 24.29 13.98
N GLY A 353 -26.72 25.62 13.92
CA GLY A 353 -26.08 26.52 14.89
C GLY A 353 -25.10 27.56 14.33
N ASN A 354 -24.73 27.49 13.04
CA ASN A 354 -23.73 28.42 12.46
C ASN A 354 -24.10 29.06 11.09
N GLU A 355 -25.40 29.18 10.81
CA GLU A 355 -25.95 29.64 9.52
C GLU A 355 -25.43 31.02 9.06
N LYS A 356 -25.18 31.93 10.01
CA LYS A 356 -24.73 33.31 9.71
C LYS A 356 -23.28 33.37 9.25
N GLU A 357 -22.39 32.55 9.81
CA GLU A 357 -20.97 32.50 9.40
C GLU A 357 -20.80 31.73 8.10
N LEU A 358 -21.48 30.58 7.97
CA LEU A 358 -21.51 29.78 6.74
C LEU A 358 -22.04 30.58 5.55
N GLY A 359 -23.07 31.41 5.77
CA GLY A 359 -23.61 32.31 4.75
C GLY A 359 -22.67 33.45 4.35
N LYS A 360 -21.81 33.95 5.25
CA LYS A 360 -20.78 34.94 4.90
C LYS A 360 -19.69 34.32 4.02
N LEU A 361 -19.27 33.10 4.35
CA LEU A 361 -18.29 32.36 3.55
C LEU A 361 -18.85 32.01 2.16
N ALA A 362 -20.12 31.62 2.07
CA ALA A 362 -20.80 31.35 0.80
C ALA A 362 -20.79 32.57 -0.13
N LYS A 363 -21.07 33.77 0.39
CA LYS A 363 -21.01 35.01 -0.40
C LYS A 363 -19.60 35.30 -0.94
N LYS A 364 -18.56 35.03 -0.14
CA LYS A 364 -17.16 35.19 -0.58
C LYS A 364 -16.81 34.19 -1.69
N ILE A 365 -17.17 32.92 -1.51
CA ILE A 365 -16.90 31.86 -2.49
C ILE A 365 -17.63 32.14 -3.80
N ALA A 366 -18.90 32.53 -3.75
CA ALA A 366 -19.67 32.82 -4.96
C ALA A 366 -19.15 34.07 -5.69
N SER A 367 -18.68 35.09 -4.97
CA SER A 367 -17.98 36.23 -5.58
C SER A 367 -16.66 35.84 -6.24
N LEU A 368 -15.92 34.88 -5.69
CA LEU A 368 -14.66 34.38 -6.29
C LEU A 368 -14.91 33.54 -7.55
N LEU A 369 -16.08 32.92 -7.65
CA LEU A 369 -16.47 32.07 -8.78
C LEU A 369 -17.32 32.79 -9.84
N GLU A 370 -17.55 34.10 -9.67
CA GLU A 370 -18.43 34.90 -10.55
C GLU A 370 -19.85 34.32 -10.71
N LEU A 371 -20.40 33.75 -9.62
CA LEU A 371 -21.74 33.17 -9.60
C LEU A 371 -22.73 34.11 -8.89
N ASP A 372 -23.95 34.23 -9.43
CA ASP A 372 -25.05 34.92 -8.75
C ASP A 372 -25.43 34.14 -7.46
N VAL A 373 -25.36 34.82 -6.31
CA VAL A 373 -25.50 34.21 -4.98
C VAL A 373 -26.95 34.10 -4.55
#